data_AF-A0A961DVT7-F1
#
_entry.id   AF-A0A961DVT7-F1
#
_cell.length_a   1.000
_cell.length_b   1.000
_cell.length_c   1.000
_cell.angle_alpha   90.00
_cell.angle_beta   90.00
_cell.angle_gamma   90.00
#
_symmetry.space_group_name_H-M   'P 1'
#
loop_
_entity.id
_entity.type
_entity.pdbx_description
1 polymer ?
#
loop_
_entity_poly.entity_id
_entity_poly.type
_entity_poly.pdbx_seq_one_letter_code
_entity_poly.pdbx_strand_id
1 'polypeptide(L)'
;MIGLPAQVASSVSELRTGTVLLSVPLLDDVIQVGAVGPLATGTIEVAKTPSAMVVRRTDGRGLQAQIVHQRVGGFASRRPVFSEPVRSLRLQCVPQADASELWLALPGVRIRRHPDLVQLVETITAFGLAKQRGCCRLPRAATPV
;
A
#
# COMPACT_ATOMS: atom_id res chain seq x y z
N MET A 1 7.52 -16.60 -4.78
CA MET A 1 6.47 -15.82 -4.08
C MET A 1 7.06 -15.25 -2.81
N ILE A 2 6.62 -14.07 -2.39
CA ILE A 2 7.14 -13.39 -1.20
C ILE A 2 6.03 -13.35 -0.14
N GLY A 3 6.27 -13.97 1.03
CA GLY A 3 5.34 -13.91 2.15
C GLY A 3 5.46 -12.63 2.95
N LEU A 4 4.33 -12.10 3.39
CA LEU A 4 4.27 -10.98 4.31
C LEU A 4 4.44 -11.46 5.76
N PRO A 5 5.14 -10.69 6.62
CA PRO A 5 5.16 -10.95 8.05
C PRO A 5 3.74 -10.93 8.65
N ALA A 6 3.53 -11.70 9.72
CA ALA A 6 2.22 -11.86 10.35
C ALA A 6 1.54 -10.52 10.72
N GLN A 7 2.30 -9.54 11.23
CA GLN A 7 1.72 -8.23 11.59
C GLN A 7 1.16 -7.48 10.37
N VAL A 8 1.85 -7.57 9.23
CA VAL A 8 1.42 -6.92 7.99
C VAL A 8 0.26 -7.71 7.36
N ALA A 9 0.33 -9.03 7.39
CA ALA A 9 -0.75 -9.91 6.97
C ALA A 9 -2.06 -9.62 7.74
N SER A 10 -2.00 -9.52 9.07
CA SER A 10 -3.15 -9.15 9.91
C SER A 10 -3.74 -7.80 9.51
N SER A 11 -2.88 -6.80 9.28
CA SER A 11 -3.32 -5.47 8.85
C SER A 11 -4.04 -5.52 7.49
N VAL A 12 -3.54 -6.34 6.55
CA VAL A 12 -4.19 -6.55 5.25
C VAL A 12 -5.56 -7.22 5.44
N SER A 13 -5.65 -8.22 6.31
CA SER A 13 -6.92 -8.89 6.65
C SER A 13 -7.93 -7.93 7.28
N GLU A 14 -7.49 -7.01 8.16
CA GLU A 14 -8.33 -5.97 8.77
C GLU A 14 -8.92 -4.97 7.76
N LEU A 15 -8.22 -4.71 6.66
CA LEU A 15 -8.72 -3.81 5.63
C LEU A 15 -10.05 -4.37 5.08
N ARG A 16 -11.11 -3.57 5.05
CA ARG A 16 -12.41 -4.05 4.56
C ARG A 16 -12.36 -4.42 3.07
N THR A 17 -13.06 -5.48 2.71
CA THR A 17 -13.33 -5.86 1.30
C THR A 17 -13.98 -4.69 0.55
N GLY A 18 -13.61 -4.53 -0.72
CA GLY A 18 -14.03 -3.43 -1.58
C GLY A 18 -12.83 -2.66 -2.12
N THR A 19 -13.10 -1.46 -2.63
CA THR A 19 -12.07 -0.61 -3.24
C THR A 19 -11.87 0.66 -2.42
N VAL A 20 -10.62 0.98 -2.10
CA VAL A 20 -10.23 2.26 -1.50
C VAL A 20 -9.24 2.99 -2.41
N LEU A 21 -9.53 4.26 -2.68
CA LEU A 21 -8.61 5.15 -3.40
C LEU A 21 -7.69 5.84 -2.39
N LEU A 22 -6.38 5.84 -2.62
CA LEU A 22 -5.41 6.52 -1.75
C LEU A 22 -4.65 7.57 -2.54
N SER A 23 -4.58 8.76 -1.97
CA SER A 23 -3.70 9.83 -2.42
C SER A 23 -2.28 9.52 -1.96
N VAL A 24 -1.31 9.56 -2.89
CA VAL A 24 0.08 9.21 -2.61
C VAL A 24 1.03 10.29 -3.12
N PRO A 25 2.10 10.62 -2.37
CA PRO A 25 3.09 11.59 -2.84
C PRO A 25 3.92 11.00 -3.97
N LEU A 26 4.13 11.79 -5.03
CA LEU A 26 4.88 11.45 -6.22
C LEU A 26 6.08 12.40 -6.39
N LEU A 27 7.19 11.83 -6.85
CA LEU A 27 8.34 12.56 -7.40
C LEU A 27 8.80 11.80 -8.64
N ASP A 28 8.88 12.48 -9.78
CA ASP A 28 9.23 11.87 -11.08
C ASP A 28 8.41 10.59 -11.38
N ASP A 29 7.09 10.65 -11.14
CA ASP A 29 6.15 9.53 -11.25
C ASP A 29 6.38 8.33 -10.32
N VAL A 30 7.29 8.44 -9.36
CA VAL A 30 7.56 7.41 -8.36
C VAL A 30 6.89 7.76 -7.04
N ILE A 31 6.18 6.80 -6.45
CA ILE A 31 5.57 6.93 -5.13
C ILE A 31 6.66 7.04 -4.05
N GLN A 32 6.53 8.05 -3.19
CA GLN A 32 7.50 8.37 -2.15
C GLN A 32 7.03 7.87 -0.79
N VAL A 33 7.49 6.69 -0.35
CA VAL A 33 7.14 6.15 0.97
C VAL A 33 8.08 6.72 2.02
N GLY A 34 7.53 7.40 3.03
CA GLY A 34 8.32 8.01 4.12
C GLY A 34 8.93 9.38 3.77
N ALA A 35 8.56 9.99 2.65
CA ALA A 35 8.97 11.35 2.33
C ALA A 35 8.15 12.39 3.11
N VAL A 36 8.80 13.52 3.39
CA VAL A 36 8.19 14.71 4.01
C VAL A 36 8.45 15.90 3.08
N GLY A 37 7.44 16.74 2.88
CA GLY A 37 7.55 17.96 2.08
C GLY A 37 6.47 18.08 1.00
N PRO A 38 6.45 19.21 0.28
CA PRO A 38 5.48 19.45 -0.78
C PRO A 38 5.84 18.58 -1.99
N LEU A 39 5.04 17.54 -2.22
CA LEU A 39 5.16 16.65 -3.37
C LEU A 39 3.86 16.67 -4.16
N ALA A 40 3.97 16.47 -5.48
CA ALA A 40 2.80 16.22 -6.31
C ALA A 40 2.06 14.99 -5.77
N THR A 41 0.74 14.94 -5.94
CA THR A 41 -0.07 13.83 -5.44
C THR A 41 -0.63 13.02 -6.61
N GLY A 42 -0.44 11.71 -6.58
CA GLY A 42 -1.11 10.76 -7.46
C GLY A 42 -2.21 10.00 -6.72
N THR A 43 -2.94 9.14 -7.43
CA THR A 43 -3.96 8.28 -6.83
C THR A 43 -3.74 6.82 -7.21
N ILE A 44 -3.66 5.97 -6.20
CA ILE A 44 -3.69 4.52 -6.35
C ILE A 44 -5.05 3.98 -5.95
N GLU A 45 -5.46 2.92 -6.61
CA GLU A 45 -6.59 2.09 -6.26
C GLU A 45 -6.08 0.85 -5.52
N VAL A 46 -6.69 0.57 -4.36
CA VAL A 46 -6.47 -0.65 -3.59
C VAL A 46 -7.80 -1.41 -3.58
N ALA A 47 -7.88 -2.46 -4.39
CA ALA A 47 -9.03 -3.34 -4.46
C ALA A 47 -8.74 -4.60 -3.63
N LYS A 48 -9.57 -4.90 -2.63
CA LYS A 48 -9.44 -6.07 -1.76
C LYS A 48 -10.68 -6.95 -1.84
N THR A 49 -10.46 -8.25 -1.97
CA THR A 49 -11.42 -9.33 -1.73
C THR A 49 -10.97 -10.12 -0.49
N PRO A 50 -11.78 -11.09 0.01
CA PRO A 50 -11.32 -11.97 1.09
C PRO A 50 -10.04 -12.73 0.75
N SER A 51 -9.80 -13.04 -0.53
CA SER A 51 -8.69 -13.89 -0.98
C SER A 51 -7.57 -13.16 -1.73
N ALA A 52 -7.74 -11.87 -2.04
CA ALA A 52 -6.76 -11.13 -2.85
C ALA A 52 -6.76 -9.63 -2.55
N MET A 53 -5.62 -8.98 -2.79
CA MET A 53 -5.49 -7.53 -2.79
C MET A 53 -4.70 -7.09 -4.02
N VAL A 54 -5.22 -6.10 -4.73
CA VAL A 54 -4.58 -5.54 -5.93
C VAL A 54 -4.39 -4.05 -5.73
N VAL A 55 -3.17 -3.58 -5.98
CA VAL A 55 -2.80 -2.17 -5.96
C VAL A 55 -2.36 -1.74 -7.35
N ARG A 56 -2.93 -0.66 -7.87
CA ARG A 56 -2.55 -0.06 -9.16
C ARG A 56 -2.71 1.45 -9.14
N ARG A 57 -2.04 2.16 -10.04
CA ARG A 57 -2.34 3.58 -10.29
C ARG A 57 -3.65 3.69 -11.07
N THR A 58 -4.39 4.77 -10.81
CA THR A 58 -5.66 5.06 -11.49
C THR A 58 -5.49 5.78 -12.83
N ASP A 59 -4.36 6.46 -13.02
CA ASP A 59 -4.00 7.18 -14.25
C ASP A 59 -3.43 6.28 -15.37
N GLY A 60 -3.42 4.96 -15.16
CA GLY A 60 -2.91 3.98 -16.11
C GLY A 60 -1.37 3.89 -16.19
N ARG A 61 -0.61 4.73 -15.48
CA ARG A 61 0.85 4.64 -15.43
C ARG A 61 1.30 3.43 -14.59
N GLY A 62 2.54 3.00 -14.78
CA GLY A 62 3.15 1.95 -13.96
C GLY A 62 3.25 2.35 -12.49
N LEU A 63 2.91 1.42 -11.61
CA LEU A 63 3.16 1.52 -10.18
C LEU A 63 4.67 1.37 -9.94
N GLN A 64 5.31 2.45 -9.49
CA GLN A 64 6.68 2.44 -9.01
C GLN A 64 6.72 3.13 -7.65
N ALA A 65 7.54 2.62 -6.74
CA ALA A 65 7.67 3.15 -5.39
C ALA A 65 9.11 3.13 -4.92
N GLN A 66 9.46 4.09 -4.06
CA GLN A 66 10.73 4.11 -3.36
C GLN A 66 10.54 4.38 -1.88
N ILE A 67 11.32 3.67 -1.06
CA ILE A 67 11.42 3.91 0.36
C ILE A 67 12.44 5.02 0.58
N VAL A 68 11.99 6.09 1.21
CA VAL A 68 12.82 7.24 1.58
C VAL A 68 13.19 7.12 3.04
N HIS A 69 14.48 7.01 3.33
CA HIS A 69 15.00 7.16 4.69
C HIS A 69 15.71 8.50 4.80
N GLN A 70 15.11 9.40 5.58
CA GLN A 70 15.75 10.66 5.95
C GLN A 70 16.82 10.39 7.01
N ARG A 71 17.99 11.01 6.85
CA ARG A 71 19.03 11.04 7.88
C ARG A 71 19.11 12.46 8.42
N VAL A 72 19.20 12.58 9.74
CA VAL A 72 19.42 13.88 10.39
C VAL A 72 20.77 14.44 9.91
N GLY A 73 20.76 15.65 9.34
CA GLY A 73 21.96 16.34 8.87
C GLY A 73 22.60 15.79 7.58
N GLY A 74 21.90 14.94 6.82
CA GLY A 74 22.46 14.34 5.60
C GLY A 74 21.45 14.15 4.46
N PHE A 75 21.94 13.64 3.34
CA PHE A 75 21.10 13.34 2.18
C PHE A 75 20.15 12.17 2.46
N ALA A 76 18.90 12.31 2.03
CA ALA A 76 17.93 11.23 2.11
C ALA A 76 18.33 10.08 1.17
N SER A 77 18.38 8.86 1.69
CA SER A 77 18.55 7.68 0.85
C SER A 77 17.21 7.24 0.27
N ARG A 78 17.20 6.89 -1.01
CA ARG A 78 16.02 6.46 -1.76
C ARG A 78 16.28 5.06 -2.31
N ARG A 79 15.42 4.10 -1.96
CA ARG A 79 15.55 2.71 -2.42
C ARG A 79 14.32 2.31 -3.23
N PRO A 80 14.47 1.92 -4.51
CA PRO A 80 13.35 1.47 -5.31
C PRO A 80 12.84 0.11 -4.80
N VAL A 81 11.52 -0.03 -4.68
CA VAL A 81 10.86 -1.28 -4.29
C VAL A 81 10.87 -2.27 -5.45
N PHE A 82 10.46 -1.81 -6.63
CA PHE A 82 10.44 -2.59 -7.87
C PHE A 82 11.64 -2.25 -8.75
N SER A 83 12.13 -3.24 -9.49
CA SER A 83 13.23 -3.05 -10.44
C SER A 83 12.81 -2.22 -11.65
N GLU A 84 11.52 -2.26 -11.99
CA GLU A 84 10.87 -1.55 -13.08
C GLU A 84 9.42 -1.21 -12.66
N PRO A 85 8.78 -0.18 -13.26
CA PRO A 85 7.38 0.11 -13.00
C PRO A 85 6.48 -1.10 -13.33
N VAL A 86 5.58 -1.46 -12.41
CA VAL A 86 4.70 -2.63 -12.58
C VAL A 86 3.26 -2.18 -12.81
N ARG A 87 2.49 -2.91 -13.62
CA ARG A 87 1.08 -2.56 -13.86
C ARG A 87 0.23 -2.62 -12.59
N SER A 88 0.49 -3.60 -11.74
CA SER A 88 -0.19 -3.78 -10.46
C SER A 88 0.64 -4.64 -9.51
N LEU A 89 0.62 -4.32 -8.23
CA LEU A 89 1.04 -5.23 -7.17
C LEU A 89 -0.14 -6.10 -6.78
N ARG A 90 0.04 -7.43 -6.75
CA ARG A 90 -1.01 -8.38 -6.37
C ARG A 90 -0.57 -9.23 -5.19
N LEU A 91 -1.43 -9.31 -4.18
CA LEU A 91 -1.30 -10.21 -3.05
C LEU A 91 -2.42 -11.25 -3.09
N GLN A 92 -2.12 -12.46 -2.67
CA GLN A 92 -3.08 -13.55 -2.52
C GLN A 92 -3.05 -14.06 -1.08
N CYS A 93 -4.22 -14.25 -0.51
CA CYS A 93 -4.40 -14.94 0.75
C CYS A 93 -4.43 -16.45 0.49
N VAL A 94 -3.60 -17.18 1.22
CA VAL A 94 -3.55 -18.65 1.22
C VAL A 94 -3.88 -19.12 2.64
N PRO A 95 -4.90 -19.97 2.83
CA PRO A 95 -5.20 -20.52 4.14
C PRO A 95 -4.07 -21.44 4.61
N GLN A 96 -3.68 -21.31 5.87
CA GLN A 96 -2.75 -22.24 6.53
C GLN A 96 -3.50 -23.25 7.42
N ALA A 97 -2.82 -24.36 7.71
CA ALA A 97 -3.37 -25.47 8.49
C ALA A 97 -3.72 -25.09 9.94
N ASP A 98 -3.13 -24.03 10.48
CA ASP A 98 -3.36 -23.48 11.82
C ASP A 98 -4.48 -22.42 11.84
N ALA A 99 -5.29 -22.34 10.78
CA ALA A 99 -6.32 -21.32 10.58
C ALA A 99 -5.78 -19.86 10.50
N SER A 100 -4.47 -19.68 10.34
CA SER A 100 -3.89 -18.37 10.02
C SER A 100 -3.94 -18.10 8.51
N GLU A 101 -4.02 -16.82 8.16
CA GLU A 101 -4.03 -16.36 6.77
C GLU A 101 -2.63 -15.92 6.35
N LEU A 102 -2.08 -16.58 5.33
CA LEU A 102 -0.80 -16.20 4.74
C LEU A 102 -1.03 -15.32 3.52
N TRP A 103 -0.57 -14.07 3.57
CA TRP A 103 -0.60 -13.17 2.43
C TRP A 103 0.72 -13.23 1.63
N LEU A 104 0.60 -13.52 0.34
CA LEU A 104 1.72 -13.76 -0.57
C LEU A 104 1.69 -12.78 -1.75
N ALA A 105 2.79 -12.09 -2.00
CA ALA A 105 2.96 -11.34 -3.24
C ALA A 105 3.14 -12.30 -4.43
N LEU A 106 2.27 -12.14 -5.43
CA LEU A 106 2.24 -12.99 -6.61
C LEU A 106 3.50 -12.83 -7.48
N PRO A 107 3.91 -13.89 -8.20
CA PRO A 107 4.97 -13.80 -9.19
C PRO A 107 4.56 -12.84 -10.33
N GLY A 108 5.55 -12.20 -10.96
CA GLY A 108 5.35 -11.24 -12.05
C GLY A 108 5.82 -9.82 -11.75
N VAL A 109 6.32 -9.57 -10.55
CA VAL A 109 6.99 -8.31 -10.17
C VAL A 109 8.42 -8.58 -9.72
N ARG A 110 9.39 -7.85 -10.29
CA ARG A 110 10.81 -7.95 -9.91
C ARG A 110 11.10 -7.04 -8.71
N ILE A 111 10.95 -7.59 -7.51
CA ILE A 111 11.19 -6.87 -6.25
C ILE A 111 12.69 -6.83 -5.97
N ARG A 112 13.22 -5.64 -5.66
CA ARG A 112 14.66 -5.46 -5.36
C ARG A 112 15.02 -6.05 -4.01
N ARG A 113 14.21 -5.78 -2.98
CA ARG A 113 14.44 -6.21 -1.61
C ARG A 113 13.11 -6.54 -0.92
N HIS A 114 13.06 -7.68 -0.25
CA HIS A 114 11.87 -8.14 0.48
C HIS A 114 11.38 -7.12 1.53
N PRO A 115 12.25 -6.52 2.39
CA PRO A 115 11.81 -5.54 3.39
C PRO A 115 11.18 -4.27 2.77
N ASP A 116 11.65 -3.85 1.60
CA ASP A 116 11.13 -2.64 0.94
C ASP A 116 9.70 -2.88 0.41
N LEU A 117 9.39 -4.10 -0.05
CA LEU A 117 8.01 -4.49 -0.39
C LEU A 117 7.12 -4.51 0.85
N VAL A 118 7.60 -5.12 1.94
CA VAL A 118 6.84 -5.21 3.19
C VAL A 118 6.47 -3.82 3.69
N GLN A 119 7.43 -2.89 3.72
CA GLN A 119 7.20 -1.52 4.15
C GLN A 119 6.20 -0.77 3.24
N LEU A 120 6.25 -0.99 1.92
CA LEU A 120 5.27 -0.44 0.99
C LEU A 120 3.86 -0.95 1.31
N VAL A 121 3.69 -2.27 1.48
CA VAL A 121 2.38 -2.88 1.78
C VAL A 121 1.85 -2.42 3.13
N GLU A 122 2.70 -2.37 4.14
CA GLU A 122 2.37 -1.85 5.47
C GLU A 122 1.85 -0.42 5.39
N THR A 123 2.55 0.46 4.66
CA THR A 123 2.16 1.86 4.48
C THR A 123 0.81 1.99 3.77
N ILE A 124 0.62 1.26 2.66
CA ILE A 124 -0.65 1.26 1.91
C ILE A 124 -1.79 0.82 2.80
N THR A 125 -1.58 -0.25 3.56
CA THR A 125 -2.59 -0.83 4.45
C THR A 125 -2.93 0.11 5.59
N ALA A 126 -1.93 0.71 6.23
CA ALA A 126 -2.13 1.70 7.29
C ALA A 126 -2.96 2.89 6.81
N PHE A 127 -2.66 3.44 5.62
CA PHE A 127 -3.45 4.53 5.05
C PHE A 127 -4.85 4.08 4.61
N GLY A 128 -4.98 2.88 4.06
CA GLY A 128 -6.27 2.26 3.76
C GLY A 128 -7.16 2.17 4.99
N LEU A 129 -6.63 1.64 6.09
CA LEU A 129 -7.32 1.53 7.38
C LEU A 129 -7.67 2.91 7.95
N ALA A 130 -6.74 3.85 7.95
CA ALA A 130 -6.98 5.21 8.43
C ALA A 130 -8.12 5.88 7.64
N LYS A 131 -8.12 5.76 6.31
CA LYS A 131 -9.18 6.29 5.45
C LYS A 131 -10.53 5.61 5.72
N GLN A 132 -10.56 4.28 5.81
CA GLN A 132 -11.77 3.54 6.11
C GLN A 132 -12.36 3.90 7.48
N ARG A 133 -11.51 4.09 8.50
CA ARG A 133 -11.94 4.52 9.84
C ARG A 133 -12.44 5.98 9.83
N GLY A 134 -11.83 6.85 9.05
CA GLY A 134 -12.27 8.24 8.85
C GLY A 134 -13.63 8.34 8.15
N CYS A 135 -13.87 7.52 7.12
CA CYS A 135 -15.16 7.47 6.41
C CYS A 135 -16.32 6.96 7.27
N CYS A 136 -16.06 6.21 8.34
CA CYS A 136 -17.09 5.78 9.31
C CYS A 136 -17.48 6.87 10.33
N ARG A 137 -16.86 8.06 10.30
CA ARG A 137 -17.09 9.14 11.27
C ARG A 137 -17.93 10.32 10.74
N LEU A 138 -18.84 10.12 9.79
CA LEU A 138 -19.81 11.17 9.48
C LEU A 138 -20.85 11.27 10.61
N PRO A 139 -21.01 12.44 11.28
CA PRO A 139 -22.11 12.66 12.20
C PRO A 139 -23.42 12.70 11.43
N ARG A 140 -24.43 12.02 11.98
CA ARG A 140 -25.84 12.09 11.59
C ARG A 140 -26.25 13.56 11.45
N ALA A 141 -26.78 13.94 10.29
CA ALA A 141 -27.27 15.28 10.01
C ALA A 141 -28.19 15.77 11.13
N ALA A 142 -27.83 16.90 11.76
CA ALA A 142 -28.77 17.65 12.57
C ALA A 142 -29.77 18.32 11.63
N THR A 143 -31.03 17.90 11.72
CA THR A 143 -32.17 18.59 11.13
C THR A 143 -32.29 19.99 11.74
N PRO A 144 -32.40 21.07 10.94
CA PRO A 144 -32.72 22.38 11.48
C PRO A 144 -34.19 22.42 11.91
N VAL A 145 -34.46 23.00 13.08
CA VAL A 145 -35.78 23.47 13.52
C VAL A 145 -35.73 24.99 13.54
#